data_AF-A0A2G1NVZ3-F1
#
_entry.id   AF-A0A2G1NVZ3-F1
#
_cell.length_a   1.000
_cell.length_b   1.000
_cell.length_c   1.000
_cell.angle_alpha   90.00
_cell.angle_beta   90.00
_cell.angle_gamma   90.00
#
_symmetry.space_group_name_H-M   'P 1'
#
loop_
_entity.id
_entity.type
_entity.pdbx_description
1 polymer ?
#
loop_
_entity_poly.entity_id
_entity_poly.type
_entity_poly.pdbx_seq_one_letter_code
_entity_poly.pdbx_strand_id
1 'polypeptide(L)' 'MDIAVTKLSSKGQVVIPLGDQLILKKASDLGKNFEEDLTFAKRTEDALKRYEKGLYKEMNARDFAAEIEEW' A
#
# COMPACT_ATOMS: atom_id res chain seq x y z
N MET A 1 4.06 -6.92 6.11
CA MET A 1 3.71 -7.88 5.03
C MET A 1 4.93 -8.02 4.14
N ASP A 2 5.59 -9.18 4.10
CA ASP A 2 6.64 -9.46 3.12
C ASP A 2 5.97 -9.69 1.76
N ILE A 3 5.63 -8.60 1.05
CA ILE A 3 5.27 -8.71 -0.37
C ILE A 3 6.58 -8.92 -1.13
N ALA A 4 7.15 -10.11 -0.99
CA ALA A 4 8.21 -10.57 -1.85
C ALA A 4 7.58 -10.80 -3.23
N VAL A 5 7.67 -9.81 -4.12
CA VAL A 5 7.54 -10.06 -5.55
C VAL A 5 8.68 -11.01 -5.92
N THR A 6 8.41 -12.32 -5.79
CA THR A 6 9.47 -13.33 -5.62
C THR A 6 10.11 -13.68 -6.96
N LYS A 7 9.43 -13.43 -8.09
CA LYS A 7 10.01 -13.72 -9.41
C LYS A 7 9.29 -12.99 -10.54
N LEU A 8 10.06 -12.28 -11.36
CA LEU A 8 9.68 -11.96 -12.74
C LEU A 8 9.91 -13.23 -13.58
N SER A 9 8.84 -13.76 -14.17
CA SER A 9 8.92 -14.85 -15.15
C SER A 9 9.67 -14.36 -16.40
N SER A 10 10.45 -15.24 -17.03
CA SER A 10 11.13 -14.96 -18.31
C SER A 10 10.16 -14.59 -19.45
N LYS A 11 8.85 -14.82 -19.25
CA LYS A 11 7.76 -14.44 -20.16
C LYS A 11 7.09 -13.11 -19.79
N GLY A 12 7.68 -12.32 -18.89
CA GLY A 12 7.18 -11.00 -18.51
C GLY A 12 5.96 -11.03 -17.60
N GLN A 13 5.87 -11.98 -16.67
CA GLN A 13 4.78 -12.07 -15.69
C GLN A 13 5.31 -11.83 -14.28
N VAL A 14 4.48 -11.22 -13.45
CA VAL A 14 4.73 -10.95 -12.03
C VAL A 14 3.89 -11.90 -11.20
N VAL A 15 4.54 -12.56 -10.25
CA VAL A 15 3.89 -13.45 -9.27
C VAL A 15 3.90 -12.77 -7.91
N ILE A 16 2.71 -12.59 -7.34
CA ILE A 16 2.50 -11.97 -6.03
C ILE A 16 1.87 -13.01 -5.11
N PRO A 17 2.59 -13.50 -4.09
CA PRO A 17 2.02 -14.38 -3.07
C PRO A 17 1.14 -13.60 -2.09
N LEU A 18 -0.05 -14.12 -1.79
CA LEU A 18 -1.02 -13.55 -0.86
C LEU A 18 -1.60 -14.67 0.02
N GLY A 19 -0.93 -14.96 1.14
CA GLY A 19 -1.27 -16.12 1.98
C GLY A 19 -1.15 -17.42 1.18
N ASP A 20 -2.23 -18.20 1.12
CA ASP A 20 -2.30 -19.45 0.36
C ASP A 20 -2.64 -19.24 -1.13
N GLN A 21 -2.83 -18.00 -1.57
CA GLN A 21 -3.17 -17.65 -2.96
C GLN A 21 -1.96 -17.09 -3.71
N LEU A 22 -1.93 -17.33 -5.03
CA LEU A 22 -0.95 -16.78 -5.95
C LEU A 22 -1.65 -15.94 -7.01
N ILE A 23 -1.29 -14.65 -7.10
CA ILE A 23 -1.79 -13.74 -8.13
C ILE A 23 -0.75 -13.65 -9.24
N LEU A 24 -1.16 -13.96 -10.48
CA LEU A 24 -0.34 -13.82 -11.69
C LEU A 24 -0.83 -12.61 -12.50
N LYS A 25 0.05 -11.65 -12.78
CA LYS A 25 -0.22 -10.52 -13.69
C LYS A 25 0.85 -10.42 -14.77
N LYS A 26 0.52 -9.89 -15.94
CA LYS A 26 1.56 -9.51 -16.92
C LYS A 26 2.26 -8.24 -16.44
N ALA A 27 3.58 -8.19 -16.57
CA ALA A 27 4.37 -7.00 -16.27
C ALA A 27 4.01 -5.82 -17.17
N SER A 28 3.53 -6.07 -18.40
CA SER A 28 3.00 -5.03 -19.29
C SER A 28 1.73 -4.36 -18.76
N ASP A 29 0.95 -5.10 -17.95
CA ASP A 29 -0.32 -4.62 -17.39
C ASP A 29 -0.09 -3.94 -16.03
N LEU A 30 1.14 -4.02 -15.49
CA LEU A 30 1.63 -3.10 -14.47
C LEU A 30 1.90 -1.77 -15.18
N GLY A 31 0.82 -1.03 -15.43
CA GLY A 31 0.88 0.29 -16.05
C GLY A 31 1.75 1.25 -15.23
N LYS A 32 1.97 2.45 -15.77
CA LYS A 32 2.77 3.50 -15.13
C LYS A 32 2.36 3.80 -13.68
N ASN A 33 1.10 3.53 -13.34
CA ASN A 33 0.53 3.75 -12.01
C ASN A 33 0.91 2.66 -10.99
N PHE A 34 1.55 1.56 -11.39
CA PHE A 34 1.87 0.47 -10.46
C PHE A 34 2.84 0.90 -9.37
N GLU A 35 3.79 1.79 -9.68
CA GLU A 35 4.69 2.37 -8.69
C GLU A 35 3.94 3.26 -7.69
N GLU A 36 2.96 4.04 -8.17
CA GLU A 36 2.08 4.85 -7.33
C GLU A 36 1.19 3.98 -6.46
N ASP A 37 0.56 2.94 -7.02
CA ASP A 37 -0.27 1.98 -6.31
C ASP A 37 0.53 1.25 -5.21
N LEU A 38 1.77 0.87 -5.51
CA LEU A 38 2.66 0.23 -4.53
C LEU A 38 3.06 1.22 -3.42
N THR A 39 3.35 2.46 -3.79
CA THR A 39 3.67 3.53 -2.84
C THR A 39 2.49 3.84 -1.93
N PHE A 40 1.28 3.87 -2.50
CA PHE A 40 0.04 4.04 -1.77
C PHE A 40 -0.18 2.89 -0.79
N ALA A 41 -0.11 1.64 -1.25
CA ALA A 41 -0.26 0.46 -0.42
C ALA A 41 0.71 0.45 0.77
N LYS A 42 1.99 0.79 0.53
CA LYS A 42 3.00 0.91 1.59
C LYS A 42 2.66 1.99 2.61
N ARG A 43 2.24 3.18 2.15
CA ARG A 43 1.82 4.28 3.04
C ARG A 43 0.61 3.90 3.88
N THR A 44 -0.38 3.23 3.29
CA THR A 44 -1.57 2.75 4.00
C THR A 44 -1.22 1.70 5.05
N GLU A 45 -0.36 0.73 4.72
CA GLU A 45 0.10 -0.28 5.68
C GLU A 45 0.85 0.37 6.86
N ASP A 46 1.73 1.33 6.59
CA ASP A 46 2.47 2.05 7.63
C ASP A 46 1.54 2.90 8.52
N ALA A 47 0.55 3.57 7.94
CA ALA A 47 -0.47 4.30 8.68
C ALA A 47 -1.31 3.37 9.57
N LEU A 48 -1.74 2.22 9.04
CA LEU A 48 -2.50 1.21 9.79
C LEU A 48 -1.68 0.69 10.98
N LYS A 49 -0.41 0.34 10.77
CA LYS A 49 0.49 -0.10 11.85
C LYS A 49 0.67 0.95 12.94
N ARG A 50 0.71 2.24 12.59
CA ARG A 50 0.79 3.34 13.58
C ARG A 50 -0.50 3.43 14.39
N TYR A 51 -1.64 3.32 13.73
CA TYR A 51 -2.95 3.30 14.39
C TYR A 51 -3.06 2.12 15.37
N GLU A 52 -2.72 0.90 14.93
CA GLU A 52 -2.73 -0.32 15.78
C GLU A 52 -1.80 -0.20 16.99
N LYS A 53 -0.69 0.53 16.86
CA LYS A 53 0.24 0.82 17.96
C LYS A 53 -0.22 1.94 18.89
N GLY A 54 -1.39 2.54 18.65
CA GLY A 54 -1.89 3.66 19.42
C GLY A 54 -1.17 4.99 19.16
N LEU A 55 -0.39 5.10 18.08
CA LEU A 55 0.34 6.31 17.70
C LEU A 55 -0.54 7.26 16.89
N TYR A 56 -1.77 7.50 17.37
CA TYR A 56 -2.72 8.43 16.76
C TYR A 56 -2.93 9.63 17.68
N LYS A 57 -3.26 10.78 17.08
CA LYS A 57 -3.60 12.00 17.79
C LYS A 57 -5.13 12.07 17.87
N GLU A 58 -5.68 12.02 19.07
CA GLU A 58 -7.09 12.33 19.29
C GLU A 58 -7.29 13.84 19.30
N MET A 59 -8.29 14.31 18.59
CA MET A 59 -8.72 15.70 18.60
C MET A 59 -10.22 15.76 18.29
N ASN A 60 -10.88 16.86 18.65
CA ASN A 60 -12.28 17.04 18.33
C ASN A 60 -12.47 17.37 16.83
N ALA A 61 -13.71 17.25 16.35
CA ALA A 61 -14.02 17.45 14.93
C ALA A 61 -13.70 18.87 14.42
N ARG A 62 -13.75 19.89 15.29
CA ARG A 62 -13.46 21.28 14.91
C ARG A 62 -11.97 21.50 14.71
N ASP A 63 -11.16 20.98 15.62
CA ASP A 63 -9.70 21.07 15.54
C ASP A 63 -9.17 20.25 14.35
N PHE A 64 -9.78 19.09 14.08
CA PHE A 64 -9.48 18.29 12.90
C PHE A 64 -9.77 19.04 11.59
N ALA A 65 -10.92 19.71 11.50
CA ALA A 65 -11.29 20.47 10.31
C ALA A 65 -10.31 21.62 10.04
N ALA A 66 -9.88 22.34 11.08
CA ALA A 66 -8.89 23.39 10.96
C ALA A 66 -7.52 22.85 10.50
N GLU A 67 -7.07 21.71 11.02
CA GLU A 67 -5.78 21.09 10.65
C GLU A 67 -5.76 20.62 9.19
N ILE A 68 -6.90 20.16 8.64
CA ILE A 68 -7.01 19.78 7.23
C ILE A 68 -7.05 20.99 6.29
N GLU A 69 -7.66 22.10 6.71
CA GLU A 69 -7.69 23.33 5.91
C GLU A 69 -6.30 23.98 5.75
N GLU A 70 -5.37 23.71 6.68
CA GLU A 70 -3.99 24.19 6.62
C GLU A 70 -3.04 23.29 5.80
N TRP A 71 -3.49 22.12 5.32
CA TRP A 71 -2.70 21.10 4.63
C TRP A 71 -2.69 21.25 3.10
#